data_AF-A0A0M1IUA3-F1
#
_entry.id   AF-A0A0M1IUA3-F1
#
_cell.length_a   1.000
_cell.length_b   1.000
_cell.length_c   1.000
_cell.angle_alpha   90.00
_cell.angle_beta   90.00
_cell.angle_gamma   90.00
#
_symmetry.space_group_name_H-M   'P 1'
#
loop_
_entity.id
_entity.type
_entity.pdbx_description
1 polymer ?
#
loop_
_entity_poly.entity_id
_entity_poly.type
_entity_poly.pdbx_seq_one_letter_code
_entity_poly.pdbx_strand_id
1 'polypeptide(L)'
;MEKSGFFNAMKVGDTWDRVYKADNFAGYFATFIGNGVFPNPAKQLQVLETDRMNVIIKPGKAWINGFIYINTDELILPIDVADGVLHRIDKIVLRYDVVEREIRVKIKKGEFASEPKTPQLTRNADMYELALADIKINAGAISITQADITDLRLNKELCGIVHGLVDQVDTTAIFNQFQSWYSQTKEAYDKDIAAWTKEKKEAFDLWYEKNTKAFINEFSTWYTTNVTQWEKDFTTWFKNTEVWENEFTDWFGTIKNALDGDIAAKLTVKTIELEEKINTLSGTGEEKEKLNKEDFSTFKTNEFNSFKKKTESDLADITKQANKIEDIKNNKKYKWSIEDGLVYLEEVEE
;
A
#
# COMPACT_ATOMS: atom_id res chain seq x y z
N MET A 1 -18.68 -62.42 29.83
CA MET A 1 -19.57 -63.33 29.08
C MET A 1 -19.11 -63.28 27.64
N GLU A 2 -18.74 -64.41 27.05
CA GLU A 2 -18.21 -64.49 25.68
C GLU A 2 -19.37 -64.75 24.70
N LYS A 3 -19.32 -64.14 23.52
CA LYS A 3 -20.38 -64.27 22.50
C LYS A 3 -19.80 -64.20 21.10
N SER A 4 -20.17 -65.17 20.26
CA SER A 4 -19.82 -65.20 18.84
C SER A 4 -20.89 -64.48 17.99
N GLY A 5 -20.47 -63.87 16.88
CA GLY A 5 -21.29 -63.00 16.03
C GLY A 5 -22.33 -63.71 15.13
N PHE A 6 -22.50 -63.22 13.91
CA PHE A 6 -23.52 -63.71 12.99
C PHE A 6 -23.11 -65.03 12.33
N PHE A 7 -23.94 -66.05 12.51
CA PHE A 7 -23.84 -67.37 11.90
C PHE A 7 -25.23 -67.79 11.43
N ASN A 8 -25.27 -68.67 10.45
CA ASN A 8 -26.54 -69.22 9.98
C ASN A 8 -27.28 -69.91 11.13
N ALA A 9 -28.59 -69.65 11.21
CA ALA A 9 -29.47 -70.34 12.13
C ALA A 9 -29.67 -71.77 11.65
N MET A 10 -29.63 -72.72 12.58
CA MET A 10 -29.97 -74.12 12.34
C MET A 10 -31.37 -74.40 12.87
N LYS A 11 -32.13 -75.16 12.09
CA LYS A 11 -33.47 -75.61 12.51
C LYS A 11 -33.31 -76.71 13.56
N VAL A 12 -33.85 -76.47 14.76
CA VAL A 12 -33.88 -77.43 15.86
C VAL A 12 -35.36 -77.65 16.23
N GLY A 13 -35.93 -78.77 15.77
CA GLY A 13 -37.37 -79.02 15.84
C GLY A 13 -38.16 -78.01 14.98
N ASP A 14 -39.17 -77.37 15.57
CA ASP A 14 -39.98 -76.32 14.92
C ASP A 14 -39.47 -74.90 15.18
N THR A 15 -38.31 -74.76 15.83
CA THR A 15 -37.71 -73.47 16.20
C THR A 15 -36.31 -73.29 15.62
N TRP A 16 -35.88 -72.04 15.48
CA TRP A 16 -34.52 -71.70 15.09
C TRP A 16 -33.66 -71.55 16.34
N ASP A 17 -32.44 -72.11 16.34
CA ASP A 17 -31.51 -72.06 17.46
C ASP A 17 -30.97 -70.65 17.77
N ARG A 18 -31.06 -69.73 16.80
CA ARG A 18 -30.48 -68.38 16.86
C ARG A 18 -31.47 -67.32 16.38
N VAL A 19 -31.62 -66.28 17.19
CA VAL A 19 -32.36 -65.05 16.87
C VAL A 19 -31.50 -63.85 17.25
N TYR A 20 -31.33 -62.92 16.30
CA TYR A 20 -30.53 -61.71 16.51
C TYR A 20 -31.42 -60.54 16.92
N LYS A 21 -31.10 -59.90 18.05
CA LYS A 21 -31.77 -58.67 18.50
C LYS A 21 -31.18 -57.45 17.81
N ALA A 22 -31.89 -56.33 17.85
CA ALA A 22 -31.38 -55.04 17.40
C ALA A 22 -30.01 -54.71 18.04
N ASP A 23 -29.85 -55.01 19.34
CA ASP A 23 -28.58 -54.82 20.05
C ASP A 23 -27.41 -55.62 19.47
N ASN A 24 -27.66 -56.80 18.88
CA ASN A 24 -26.62 -57.58 18.22
C ASN A 24 -26.09 -56.84 16.97
N PHE A 25 -27.00 -56.23 16.20
CA PHE A 25 -26.64 -55.44 15.03
C PHE A 25 -26.04 -54.11 15.41
N ALA A 26 -26.62 -53.41 16.38
CA ALA A 26 -26.08 -52.16 16.86
C ALA A 26 -24.68 -52.34 17.44
N GLY A 27 -24.47 -53.36 18.27
CA GLY A 27 -23.13 -53.72 18.77
C GLY A 27 -22.14 -53.99 17.64
N TYR A 28 -22.56 -54.68 16.57
CA TYR A 28 -21.71 -54.91 15.40
C TYR A 28 -21.37 -53.62 14.65
N PHE A 29 -22.35 -52.76 14.34
CA PHE A 29 -22.09 -51.47 13.68
C PHE A 29 -21.24 -50.54 14.55
N ALA A 30 -21.44 -50.56 15.87
CA ALA A 30 -20.63 -49.79 16.82
C ALA A 30 -19.16 -50.24 16.84
N THR A 31 -18.83 -51.45 16.39
CA THR A 31 -17.42 -51.87 16.28
C THR A 31 -16.69 -51.24 15.11
N PHE A 32 -17.37 -50.51 14.22
CA PHE A 32 -16.71 -49.84 13.10
C PHE A 32 -17.27 -48.47 12.74
N ILE A 33 -18.36 -48.02 13.36
CA ILE A 33 -18.95 -46.69 13.15
C ILE A 33 -19.00 -45.96 14.49
N GLY A 34 -18.22 -44.88 14.60
CA GLY A 34 -18.22 -44.03 15.78
C GLY A 34 -19.50 -43.18 15.93
N ASN A 35 -19.73 -42.69 17.15
CA ASN A 35 -20.83 -41.76 17.42
C ASN A 35 -20.58 -40.40 16.76
N GLY A 36 -21.60 -39.83 16.13
CA GLY A 36 -21.49 -38.50 15.53
C GLY A 36 -22.48 -38.25 14.40
N VAL A 37 -22.28 -37.12 13.72
CA VAL A 37 -22.99 -36.75 12.48
C VAL A 37 -22.11 -37.06 11.27
N PHE A 38 -22.70 -37.44 10.14
CA PHE A 38 -21.91 -37.64 8.92
C PHE A 38 -21.38 -36.30 8.37
N PRO A 39 -20.12 -36.24 7.91
CA PRO A 39 -19.51 -34.98 7.45
C PRO A 39 -19.92 -34.59 6.03
N ASN A 40 -20.49 -35.51 5.24
CA ASN A 40 -20.77 -35.27 3.82
C ASN A 40 -22.22 -35.63 3.47
N PRO A 41 -23.02 -34.71 2.92
CA PRO A 41 -22.72 -33.28 2.68
C PRO A 41 -22.46 -32.48 3.97
N ALA A 42 -21.62 -31.44 3.89
CA ALA A 42 -21.20 -30.64 5.07
C ALA A 42 -22.36 -30.04 5.90
N LYS A 43 -23.53 -29.89 5.26
CA LYS A 43 -24.74 -29.33 5.87
C LYS A 43 -25.61 -30.39 6.58
N GLN A 44 -25.16 -31.64 6.68
CA GLN A 44 -25.94 -32.69 7.32
C GLN A 44 -26.25 -32.37 8.79
N LEU A 45 -27.55 -32.42 9.13
CA LEU A 45 -28.05 -32.09 10.48
C LEU A 45 -27.58 -30.72 11.01
N GLN A 46 -27.25 -29.80 10.10
CA GLN A 46 -26.90 -28.43 10.46
C GLN A 46 -28.13 -27.72 11.02
N VAL A 47 -27.93 -27.02 12.13
CA VAL A 47 -28.93 -26.11 12.71
C VAL A 47 -28.74 -24.74 12.09
N LEU A 48 -29.80 -24.20 11.51
CA LEU A 48 -29.85 -22.90 10.88
C LEU A 48 -31.00 -22.08 11.44
N GLU A 49 -30.87 -20.77 11.32
CA GLU A 49 -31.91 -19.83 11.66
C GLU A 49 -33.12 -19.93 10.71
N THR A 50 -34.25 -19.40 11.17
CA THR A 50 -35.44 -19.21 10.34
C THR A 50 -36.24 -18.04 10.89
N ASP A 51 -37.45 -17.85 10.40
CA ASP A 51 -38.32 -16.77 10.85
C ASP A 51 -38.82 -17.03 12.28
N ARG A 52 -38.85 -15.94 13.06
CA ARG A 52 -39.37 -15.90 14.44
C ARG A 52 -38.56 -16.82 15.38
N MET A 53 -39.20 -17.28 16.45
CA MET A 53 -38.60 -18.15 17.47
C MET A 53 -38.59 -19.62 17.02
N ASN A 54 -37.97 -19.91 15.88
CA ASN A 54 -37.80 -21.28 15.39
C ASN A 54 -36.36 -21.48 14.90
N VAL A 55 -35.94 -22.74 14.84
CA VAL A 55 -34.71 -23.16 14.14
C VAL A 55 -35.01 -24.30 13.18
N ILE A 56 -34.22 -24.41 12.12
CA ILE A 56 -34.32 -25.48 11.13
C ILE A 56 -33.13 -26.41 11.26
N ILE A 57 -33.40 -27.71 11.30
CA ILE A 57 -32.38 -28.75 11.17
C ILE A 57 -32.46 -29.31 9.77
N LYS A 58 -31.35 -29.23 9.03
CA LYS A 58 -31.27 -29.76 7.66
C LYS A 58 -31.31 -31.29 7.63
N PRO A 59 -31.72 -31.90 6.51
CA PRO A 59 -31.64 -33.34 6.31
C PRO A 59 -30.24 -33.89 6.58
N GLY A 60 -30.16 -35.12 7.07
CA GLY A 60 -28.88 -35.74 7.37
C GLY A 60 -29.01 -37.01 8.19
N LYS A 61 -27.86 -37.58 8.52
CA LYS A 61 -27.75 -38.86 9.21
C LYS A 61 -26.76 -38.75 10.36
N ALA A 62 -26.98 -39.55 11.39
CA ALA A 62 -26.07 -39.66 12.52
C ALA A 62 -26.07 -41.08 13.07
N TRP A 63 -25.01 -41.43 13.79
CA TRP A 63 -24.90 -42.69 14.52
C TRP A 63 -24.72 -42.43 16.01
N ILE A 64 -25.42 -43.22 16.83
CA ILE A 64 -25.28 -43.23 18.28
C ILE A 64 -25.31 -44.69 18.74
N ASN A 65 -24.20 -45.16 19.31
CA ASN A 65 -24.02 -46.51 19.86
C ASN A 65 -24.44 -47.63 18.88
N GLY A 66 -24.16 -47.45 17.59
CA GLY A 66 -24.54 -48.41 16.55
C GLY A 66 -26.01 -48.38 16.15
N PHE A 67 -26.76 -47.35 16.53
CA PHE A 67 -28.08 -47.05 16.00
C PHE A 67 -28.02 -45.82 15.08
N ILE A 68 -28.76 -45.86 13.98
CA ILE A 68 -28.78 -44.80 12.98
C ILE A 68 -29.99 -43.88 13.16
N TYR A 69 -29.74 -42.58 13.04
CA TYR A 69 -30.75 -41.55 12.84
C TYR A 69 -30.71 -41.07 11.39
N ILE A 70 -31.89 -40.88 10.80
CA ILE A 70 -32.04 -40.35 9.44
C ILE A 70 -33.15 -39.30 9.46
N ASN A 71 -32.80 -38.08 9.08
CA ASN A 71 -33.73 -37.01 8.79
C ASN A 71 -33.75 -36.78 7.28
N THR A 72 -34.91 -36.94 6.63
CA THR A 72 -35.04 -36.81 5.17
C THR A 72 -35.35 -35.39 4.73
N ASP A 73 -36.00 -34.60 5.59
CA ASP A 73 -36.55 -33.29 5.27
C ASP A 73 -36.16 -32.24 6.31
N GLU A 74 -36.42 -30.97 6.02
CA GLU A 74 -36.14 -29.89 6.96
C GLU A 74 -37.03 -30.01 8.20
N LEU A 75 -36.40 -30.15 9.38
CA LEU A 75 -37.11 -30.27 10.64
C LEU A 75 -37.13 -28.90 11.32
N ILE A 76 -38.32 -28.32 11.45
CA ILE A 76 -38.53 -27.05 12.15
C ILE A 76 -38.76 -27.36 13.63
N LEU A 77 -37.96 -26.76 14.50
CA LEU A 77 -38.14 -26.85 15.95
C LEU A 77 -38.55 -25.48 16.51
N PRO A 78 -39.74 -25.37 17.13
CA PRO A 78 -40.14 -24.15 17.81
C PRO A 78 -39.36 -23.98 19.11
N ILE A 79 -38.76 -22.80 19.26
CA ILE A 79 -38.07 -22.39 20.48
C ILE A 79 -39.07 -21.64 21.35
N ASP A 80 -39.11 -22.00 22.63
CA ASP A 80 -39.94 -21.29 23.61
C ASP A 80 -39.55 -19.80 23.67
N VAL A 81 -40.56 -18.94 23.86
CA VAL A 81 -40.40 -17.49 23.95
C VAL A 81 -39.33 -17.06 24.96
N ALA A 82 -38.68 -15.94 24.66
CA ALA A 82 -37.69 -15.32 25.54
C ALA A 82 -38.34 -14.70 26.78
N ASP A 83 -37.57 -14.62 27.87
CA ASP A 83 -37.92 -13.79 29.02
C ASP A 83 -37.64 -12.31 28.71
N GLY A 84 -38.37 -11.38 29.33
CA GLY A 84 -38.21 -9.95 29.07
C GLY A 84 -36.92 -9.34 29.62
N VAL A 85 -36.23 -10.02 30.55
CA VAL A 85 -35.09 -9.48 31.31
C VAL A 85 -33.88 -10.42 31.29
N LEU A 86 -34.10 -11.74 31.34
CA LEU A 86 -33.03 -12.73 31.46
C LEU A 86 -32.74 -13.46 30.14
N HIS A 87 -31.48 -13.84 29.96
CA HIS A 87 -31.05 -14.66 28.81
C HIS A 87 -31.19 -16.16 29.13
N ARG A 88 -31.22 -17.01 28.10
CA ARG A 88 -31.23 -18.48 28.22
C ARG A 88 -30.37 -19.09 27.13
N ILE A 89 -29.77 -20.26 27.38
CA ILE A 89 -29.13 -21.06 26.32
C ILE A 89 -29.85 -22.40 26.25
N ASP A 90 -30.45 -22.69 25.10
CA ASP A 90 -31.05 -23.99 24.82
C ASP A 90 -30.08 -24.82 23.96
N LYS A 91 -29.98 -26.12 24.22
CA LYS A 91 -29.13 -27.01 23.45
C LYS A 91 -29.98 -27.90 22.55
N ILE A 92 -29.68 -27.91 21.25
CA ILE A 92 -30.27 -28.87 20.31
C ILE A 92 -29.46 -30.16 20.41
N VAL A 93 -30.11 -31.23 20.87
CA VAL A 93 -29.48 -32.53 21.04
C VAL A 93 -30.13 -33.57 20.14
N LEU A 94 -29.32 -34.47 19.62
CA LEU A 94 -29.79 -35.74 19.08
C LEU A 94 -29.77 -36.76 20.23
N ARG A 95 -30.96 -37.20 20.64
CA ARG A 95 -31.17 -38.05 21.81
C ARG A 95 -31.50 -39.47 21.37
N TYR A 96 -30.65 -40.41 21.74
CA TYR A 96 -30.94 -41.84 21.75
C TYR A 96 -31.60 -42.20 23.07
N ASP A 97 -32.83 -42.69 23.02
CA ASP A 97 -33.63 -43.10 24.18
C ASP A 97 -33.91 -44.61 24.13
N VAL A 98 -33.45 -45.34 25.14
CA VAL A 98 -33.58 -46.80 25.21
C VAL A 98 -35.01 -47.22 25.57
N VAL A 99 -35.73 -46.39 26.32
CA VAL A 99 -37.09 -46.69 26.79
C VAL A 99 -38.08 -46.52 25.64
N GLU A 100 -38.01 -45.36 24.97
CA GLU A 100 -38.85 -45.04 23.81
C GLU A 100 -38.38 -45.71 22.51
N ARG A 101 -37.15 -46.25 22.51
CA ARG A 101 -36.51 -46.95 21.38
C ARG A 101 -36.44 -46.09 20.12
N GLU A 102 -36.10 -44.82 20.28
CA GLU A 102 -35.96 -43.89 19.18
C GLU A 102 -34.70 -43.01 19.30
N ILE A 103 -34.24 -42.53 18.15
CA ILE A 103 -33.33 -41.38 18.10
C ILE A 103 -34.11 -40.20 17.53
N ARG A 104 -34.20 -39.11 18.29
CA ARG A 104 -34.84 -37.87 17.82
C ARG A 104 -34.08 -36.63 18.24
N VAL A 105 -34.21 -35.59 17.42
CA VAL A 105 -33.77 -34.25 17.80
C VAL A 105 -34.71 -33.71 18.88
N LYS A 106 -34.14 -33.20 19.97
CA LYS A 106 -34.86 -32.59 21.09
C LYS A 106 -34.18 -31.28 21.48
N ILE A 107 -34.97 -30.36 22.02
CA ILE A 107 -34.47 -29.14 22.65
C ILE A 107 -34.28 -29.44 24.13
N LYS A 108 -33.04 -29.31 24.62
CA LYS A 108 -32.73 -29.33 26.04
C LYS A 108 -32.71 -27.89 26.54
N LYS A 109 -33.74 -27.51 27.28
CA LYS A 109 -33.92 -26.14 27.75
C LYS A 109 -32.89 -25.78 28.81
N GLY A 110 -32.34 -24.57 28.70
CA GLY A 110 -31.53 -23.98 29.75
C GLY A 110 -32.36 -23.30 30.83
N GLU A 111 -31.66 -22.74 31.80
CA GLU A 111 -32.26 -21.89 32.83
C GLU A 111 -32.08 -20.42 32.47
N PHE A 112 -33.04 -19.59 32.85
CA PHE A 112 -32.95 -18.13 32.67
C PHE A 112 -31.94 -17.54 33.65
N ALA A 113 -30.96 -16.80 33.16
CA ALA A 113 -29.96 -16.12 33.98
C ALA A 113 -29.36 -14.91 33.23
N SER A 114 -28.76 -13.98 33.97
CA SER A 114 -28.00 -12.87 33.39
C SER A 114 -26.78 -13.37 32.61
N GLU A 115 -26.13 -14.43 33.11
CA GLU A 115 -25.10 -15.20 32.42
C GLU A 115 -25.58 -16.65 32.27
N PRO A 116 -26.26 -17.00 31.17
CA PRO A 116 -26.85 -18.31 30.98
C PRO A 116 -25.78 -19.38 30.78
N LYS A 117 -26.01 -20.56 31.35
CA LYS A 117 -25.13 -21.72 31.23
C LYS A 117 -25.71 -22.74 30.27
N THR A 118 -24.85 -23.32 29.44
CA THR A 118 -25.21 -24.40 28.52
C THR A 118 -25.66 -25.66 29.30
N PRO A 119 -26.81 -26.25 28.94
CA PRO A 119 -27.27 -27.51 29.52
C PRO A 119 -26.28 -28.65 29.31
N GLN A 120 -26.04 -29.45 30.35
CA GLN A 120 -25.15 -30.61 30.25
C GLN A 120 -25.80 -31.75 29.45
N LEU A 121 -25.00 -32.49 28.69
CA LEU A 121 -25.45 -33.69 27.98
C LEU A 121 -25.72 -34.82 28.96
N THR A 122 -26.77 -35.60 28.72
CA THR A 122 -27.01 -36.83 29.46
C THR A 122 -26.50 -38.02 28.64
N ARG A 123 -25.56 -38.76 29.22
CA ARG A 123 -24.96 -39.96 28.63
C ARG A 123 -24.88 -41.04 29.71
N ASN A 124 -25.90 -41.89 29.78
CA ASN A 124 -26.01 -42.99 30.72
C ASN A 124 -26.59 -44.23 30.02
N ALA A 125 -26.97 -45.25 30.79
CA ALA A 125 -27.48 -46.51 30.24
C ALA A 125 -28.85 -46.37 29.54
N ASP A 126 -29.67 -45.42 29.97
CA ASP A 126 -31.04 -45.24 29.48
C ASP A 126 -31.11 -44.23 28.32
N MET A 127 -30.15 -43.30 28.25
CA MET A 127 -30.17 -42.21 27.29
C MET A 127 -28.76 -41.74 26.93
N TYR A 128 -28.54 -41.48 25.63
CA TYR A 128 -27.28 -40.95 25.12
C TYR A 128 -27.52 -39.76 24.18
N GLU A 129 -26.94 -38.60 24.50
CA GLU A 129 -27.13 -37.37 23.75
C GLU A 129 -25.86 -36.90 23.03
N LEU A 130 -26.03 -36.43 21.80
CA LEU A 130 -25.06 -35.68 21.01
C LEU A 130 -25.53 -34.23 20.82
N ALA A 131 -24.66 -33.23 21.00
CA ALA A 131 -25.04 -31.82 20.84
C ALA A 131 -24.87 -31.33 19.39
N LEU A 132 -25.95 -30.99 18.70
CA LEU A 132 -25.86 -30.42 17.34
C LEU A 132 -25.47 -28.94 17.38
N ALA A 133 -26.13 -28.15 18.24
CA ALA A 133 -25.86 -26.73 18.38
C ALA A 133 -26.34 -26.20 19.74
N ASP A 134 -25.77 -25.07 20.16
CA ASP A 134 -26.32 -24.22 21.22
C ASP A 134 -27.03 -23.01 20.62
N ILE A 135 -28.17 -22.65 21.20
CA ILE A 135 -28.99 -21.52 20.79
C ILE A 135 -29.03 -20.54 21.95
N LYS A 136 -28.44 -19.37 21.76
CA LYS A 136 -28.52 -18.27 22.71
C LYS A 136 -29.83 -17.51 22.51
N ILE A 137 -30.62 -17.42 23.55
CA ILE A 137 -31.88 -16.68 23.55
C ILE A 137 -31.66 -15.43 24.38
N ASN A 138 -31.64 -14.29 23.69
CA ASN A 138 -31.43 -13.01 24.35
C ASN A 138 -32.73 -12.52 25.01
N ALA A 139 -32.59 -11.73 26.09
CA ALA A 139 -33.74 -11.11 26.74
C ALA A 139 -34.56 -10.30 25.72
N GLY A 140 -35.88 -10.50 25.71
CA GLY A 140 -36.80 -9.83 24.79
C GLY A 140 -36.68 -10.24 23.31
N ALA A 141 -35.94 -11.31 22.99
CA ALA A 141 -35.80 -11.75 21.61
C ALA A 141 -37.14 -12.23 21.01
N ILE A 142 -37.44 -11.77 19.80
CA ILE A 142 -38.62 -12.18 19.00
C ILE A 142 -38.27 -13.11 17.83
N SER A 143 -36.97 -13.28 17.58
CA SER A 143 -36.43 -14.17 16.54
C SER A 143 -35.04 -14.67 16.93
N ILE A 144 -34.67 -15.85 16.45
CA ILE A 144 -33.31 -16.39 16.55
C ILE A 144 -32.53 -16.00 15.30
N THR A 145 -31.33 -15.45 15.47
CA THR A 145 -30.44 -15.15 14.34
C THR A 145 -29.35 -16.20 14.21
N GLN A 146 -28.68 -16.28 13.06
CA GLN A 146 -27.57 -17.24 12.90
C GLN A 146 -26.40 -16.98 13.85
N ALA A 147 -26.22 -15.73 14.30
CA ALA A 147 -25.21 -15.36 15.28
C ALA A 147 -25.52 -15.90 16.69
N ASP A 148 -26.79 -16.22 16.97
CA ASP A 148 -27.22 -16.83 18.22
C ASP A 148 -27.01 -18.35 18.23
N ILE A 149 -26.68 -18.96 17.08
CA ILE A 149 -26.50 -20.41 16.91
C ILE A 149 -25.01 -20.74 16.89
N THR A 150 -24.57 -21.50 17.89
CA THR A 150 -23.21 -22.04 17.95
C THR A 150 -23.22 -23.50 17.52
N ASP A 151 -22.60 -23.81 16.37
CA ASP A 151 -22.52 -25.18 15.85
C ASP A 151 -21.52 -26.03 16.67
N LEU A 152 -21.98 -27.18 17.15
CA LEU A 152 -21.20 -28.09 18.01
C LEU A 152 -20.88 -29.42 17.32
N ARG A 153 -21.30 -29.62 16.06
CA ARG A 153 -21.16 -30.90 15.35
C ARG A 153 -19.71 -31.35 15.21
N LEU A 154 -18.79 -30.40 15.01
CA LEU A 154 -17.35 -30.67 14.88
C LEU A 154 -16.63 -30.91 16.21
N ASN A 155 -17.28 -30.61 17.35
CA ASN A 155 -16.68 -30.84 18.66
C ASN A 155 -16.77 -32.34 19.02
N LYS A 156 -15.61 -33.00 19.06
CA LYS A 156 -15.48 -34.45 19.36
C LYS A 156 -16.05 -34.85 20.72
N GLU A 157 -15.98 -33.97 21.72
CA GLU A 157 -16.46 -34.29 23.07
C GLU A 157 -17.98 -34.20 23.18
N LEU A 158 -18.63 -33.40 22.33
CA LEU A 158 -20.07 -33.10 22.40
C LEU A 158 -20.90 -33.85 21.35
N CYS A 159 -20.46 -33.85 20.10
CA CYS A 159 -21.14 -34.55 19.00
C CYS A 159 -20.19 -35.48 18.29
N GLY A 160 -19.10 -34.92 17.75
CA GLY A 160 -18.19 -35.62 16.89
C GLY A 160 -18.76 -35.91 15.50
N ILE A 161 -17.85 -36.29 14.61
CA ILE A 161 -18.14 -36.70 13.25
C ILE A 161 -18.02 -38.22 13.18
N VAL A 162 -18.97 -38.86 12.50
CA VAL A 162 -18.92 -40.30 12.25
C VAL A 162 -17.64 -40.62 11.47
N HIS A 163 -16.79 -41.48 12.03
CA HIS A 163 -15.65 -42.07 11.35
C HIS A 163 -15.83 -43.59 11.28
N GLY A 164 -15.48 -44.19 10.13
CA GLY A 164 -15.46 -45.64 9.93
C GLY A 164 -14.11 -46.25 10.34
N LEU A 165 -14.08 -47.45 10.92
CA LEU A 165 -12.86 -48.20 11.31
C LEU A 165 -12.25 -49.04 10.17
N VAL A 166 -12.42 -48.64 8.91
CA VAL A 166 -11.55 -49.17 7.86
C VAL A 166 -10.31 -48.28 7.86
N ASP A 167 -9.24 -48.78 8.48
CA ASP A 167 -7.91 -48.15 8.59
C ASP A 167 -7.58 -47.26 7.38
N GLN A 168 -7.55 -45.95 7.59
CA GLN A 168 -6.69 -45.07 6.82
C GLN A 168 -5.98 -44.10 7.75
N VAL A 169 -4.77 -44.57 8.12
CA VAL A 169 -3.60 -43.85 8.61
C VAL A 169 -3.81 -43.14 9.94
N ASP A 170 -2.93 -43.43 10.90
CA ASP A 170 -2.70 -42.56 12.06
C ASP A 170 -2.27 -41.17 11.54
N THR A 171 -3.25 -40.32 11.27
CA THR A 171 -3.03 -38.95 10.83
C THR A 171 -2.39 -38.12 11.92
N THR A 172 -2.26 -38.63 13.16
CA THR A 172 -1.51 -37.95 14.21
C THR A 172 -0.02 -37.90 13.85
N ALA A 173 0.55 -38.97 13.29
CA ALA A 173 1.93 -38.97 12.84
C ALA A 173 2.14 -38.01 11.65
N ILE A 174 1.24 -38.02 10.67
CA ILE A 174 1.28 -37.10 9.51
C ILE A 174 1.01 -35.65 9.95
N PHE A 175 0.06 -35.43 10.85
CA PHE A 175 -0.28 -34.10 11.38
C PHE A 175 0.85 -33.55 12.26
N ASN A 176 1.50 -34.39 13.06
CA ASN A 176 2.69 -33.99 13.83
C ASN A 176 3.86 -33.68 12.90
N GLN A 177 4.05 -34.46 11.82
CA GLN A 177 5.05 -34.13 10.78
C GLN A 177 4.70 -32.82 10.06
N PHE A 178 3.43 -32.58 9.73
CA PHE A 178 2.97 -31.36 9.10
C PHE A 178 3.10 -30.14 10.03
N GLN A 179 2.72 -30.26 11.31
CA GLN A 179 2.93 -29.21 12.31
C GLN A 179 4.43 -28.93 12.52
N SER A 180 5.26 -29.97 12.60
CA SER A 180 6.70 -29.81 12.76
C SER A 180 7.31 -29.12 11.54
N TRP A 181 6.93 -29.54 10.33
CA TRP A 181 7.34 -28.89 9.09
C TRP A 181 6.86 -27.44 9.01
N TYR A 182 5.61 -27.17 9.39
CA TYR A 182 5.04 -25.81 9.40
C TYR A 182 5.79 -24.89 10.37
N SER A 183 6.05 -25.35 11.60
CA SER A 183 6.81 -24.59 12.60
C SER A 183 8.24 -24.32 12.14
N GLN A 184 8.95 -25.33 11.61
CA GLN A 184 10.31 -25.17 11.10
C GLN A 184 10.38 -24.23 9.89
N THR A 185 9.41 -24.35 8.97
CA THR A 185 9.34 -23.50 7.78
C THR A 185 9.04 -22.05 8.16
N LYS A 186 8.15 -21.83 9.15
CA LYS A 186 7.86 -20.51 9.69
C LYS A 186 9.08 -19.89 10.37
N GLU A 187 9.79 -20.63 11.21
CA GLU A 187 11.03 -20.16 11.85
C GLU A 187 12.13 -19.84 10.82
N ALA A 188 12.28 -20.68 9.78
CA ALA A 188 13.22 -20.42 8.69
C ALA A 188 12.83 -19.18 7.89
N TYR A 189 11.55 -19.00 7.57
CA TYR A 189 11.05 -17.84 6.86
C TYR A 189 11.20 -16.54 7.67
N ASP A 190 10.88 -16.57 8.97
CA ASP A 190 11.05 -15.44 9.87
C ASP A 190 12.55 -15.06 9.99
N LYS A 191 13.44 -16.05 10.02
CA LYS A 191 14.89 -15.83 10.03
C LYS A 191 15.41 -15.29 8.70
N ASP A 192 14.93 -15.81 7.57
CA ASP A 192 15.31 -15.35 6.23
C ASP A 192 14.82 -13.93 5.97
N ILE A 193 13.58 -13.59 6.38
CA ILE A 193 13.09 -12.21 6.31
C ILE A 193 13.92 -11.29 7.19
N ALA A 194 14.25 -11.70 8.42
CA ALA A 194 15.08 -10.90 9.31
C ALA A 194 16.49 -10.68 8.74
N ALA A 195 17.09 -11.72 8.16
CA ALA A 195 18.40 -11.66 7.51
C ALA A 195 18.36 -10.76 6.26
N TRP A 196 17.37 -10.96 5.39
CA TRP A 196 17.17 -10.14 4.19
C TRP A 196 16.93 -8.68 4.54
N THR A 197 16.10 -8.40 5.55
CA THR A 197 15.81 -7.03 6.00
C THR A 197 17.08 -6.37 6.54
N LYS A 198 17.89 -7.11 7.30
CA LYS A 198 19.18 -6.63 7.81
C LYS A 198 20.16 -6.35 6.67
N GLU A 199 20.32 -7.28 5.73
CA GLU A 199 21.20 -7.12 4.58
C GLU A 199 20.80 -5.93 3.71
N LYS A 200 19.49 -5.76 3.43
CA LYS A 200 18.99 -4.63 2.65
C LYS A 200 19.16 -3.30 3.37
N LYS A 201 18.98 -3.27 4.69
CA LYS A 201 19.26 -2.08 5.49
C LYS A 201 20.74 -1.72 5.43
N GLU A 202 21.64 -2.68 5.65
CA GLU A 202 23.09 -2.45 5.58
C GLU A 202 23.53 -1.99 4.19
N ALA A 203 23.00 -2.60 3.13
CA ALA A 203 23.28 -2.21 1.75
C ALA A 203 22.77 -0.78 1.44
N PHE A 204 21.59 -0.43 1.94
CA PHE A 204 21.04 0.92 1.80
C PHE A 204 21.87 1.96 2.56
N ASP A 205 22.23 1.67 3.81
CA ASP A 205 23.04 2.57 4.65
C ASP A 205 24.41 2.79 3.99
N LEU A 206 25.06 1.74 3.47
CA LEU A 206 26.31 1.84 2.70
C LEU A 206 26.16 2.69 1.43
N TRP A 207 25.09 2.48 0.66
CA TRP A 207 24.82 3.27 -0.54
C TRP A 207 24.59 4.75 -0.20
N TYR A 208 23.85 5.04 0.88
CA TYR A 208 23.56 6.39 1.34
C TYR A 208 24.83 7.13 1.78
N GLU A 209 25.65 6.50 2.62
CA GLU A 209 26.95 7.06 3.03
C GLU A 209 27.85 7.33 1.83
N LYS A 210 27.99 6.33 0.94
CA LYS A 210 28.92 6.42 -0.19
C LYS A 210 28.48 7.44 -1.24
N ASN A 211 27.19 7.51 -1.57
CA ASN A 211 26.73 8.31 -2.70
C ASN A 211 26.13 9.64 -2.27
N THR A 212 25.40 9.68 -1.17
CA THR A 212 24.68 10.90 -0.76
C THR A 212 25.58 11.78 0.09
N LYS A 213 26.22 11.24 1.15
CA LYS A 213 27.10 12.07 2.00
C LYS A 213 28.36 12.51 1.28
N ALA A 214 28.99 11.63 0.50
CA ALA A 214 30.17 12.00 -0.29
C ALA A 214 29.84 13.11 -1.28
N PHE A 215 28.72 12.98 -2.02
CA PHE A 215 28.26 14.02 -2.93
C PHE A 215 27.97 15.35 -2.21
N ILE A 216 27.28 15.33 -1.07
CA ILE A 216 27.01 16.54 -0.30
C ILE A 216 28.32 17.22 0.14
N ASN A 217 29.30 16.44 0.60
CA ASN A 217 30.59 16.98 1.02
C ASN A 217 31.38 17.56 -0.17
N GLU A 218 31.42 16.85 -1.29
CA GLU A 218 32.06 17.31 -2.53
C GLU A 218 31.40 18.58 -3.05
N PHE A 219 30.06 18.60 -3.10
CA PHE A 219 29.28 19.77 -3.50
C PHE A 219 29.50 20.96 -2.56
N SER A 220 29.47 20.74 -1.24
CA SER A 220 29.71 21.80 -0.25
C SER A 220 31.13 22.37 -0.38
N THR A 221 32.11 21.51 -0.64
CA THR A 221 33.50 21.92 -0.86
C THR A 221 33.61 22.76 -2.12
N TRP A 222 33.11 22.24 -3.25
CA TRP A 222 33.08 22.95 -4.53
C TRP A 222 32.37 24.30 -4.39
N TYR A 223 31.18 24.35 -3.77
CA TYR A 223 30.40 25.56 -3.58
C TYR A 223 31.20 26.60 -2.79
N THR A 224 31.77 26.21 -1.65
CA THR A 224 32.56 27.11 -0.79
C THR A 224 33.79 27.65 -1.52
N THR A 225 34.51 26.78 -2.24
CA THR A 225 35.68 27.18 -3.02
C THR A 225 35.34 28.18 -4.11
N ASN A 226 34.29 27.92 -4.89
CA ASN A 226 33.88 28.81 -5.98
C ASN A 226 33.36 30.15 -5.47
N VAL A 227 32.50 30.15 -4.45
CA VAL A 227 32.00 31.40 -3.85
C VAL A 227 33.15 32.25 -3.31
N THR A 228 34.11 31.63 -2.60
CA THR A 228 35.30 32.34 -2.10
C THR A 228 36.14 32.92 -3.24
N GLN A 229 36.28 32.18 -4.35
CA GLN A 229 37.03 32.64 -5.51
C GLN A 229 36.31 33.79 -6.21
N TRP A 230 35.00 33.67 -6.44
CA TRP A 230 34.18 34.73 -7.03
C TRP A 230 34.19 35.99 -6.18
N GLU A 231 34.16 35.88 -4.86
CA GLU A 231 34.24 37.03 -3.96
C GLU A 231 35.60 37.76 -4.10
N LYS A 232 36.70 37.01 -4.23
CA LYS A 232 38.03 37.58 -4.50
C LYS A 232 38.12 38.22 -5.88
N ASP A 233 37.61 37.55 -6.91
CA ASP A 233 37.64 38.03 -8.29
C ASP A 233 36.79 39.30 -8.42
N PHE A 234 35.60 39.32 -7.83
CA PHE A 234 34.72 40.48 -7.77
C PHE A 234 35.39 41.65 -7.03
N THR A 235 35.98 41.40 -5.86
CA THR A 235 36.71 42.43 -5.11
C THR A 235 37.87 43.01 -5.91
N THR A 236 38.60 42.15 -6.65
CA THR A 236 39.73 42.56 -7.49
C THR A 236 39.25 43.39 -8.67
N TRP A 237 38.21 42.94 -9.37
CA TRP A 237 37.58 43.68 -10.47
C TRP A 237 37.06 45.05 -10.02
N PHE A 238 36.39 45.11 -8.86
CA PHE A 238 35.88 46.35 -8.30
C PHE A 238 37.00 47.35 -7.98
N LYS A 239 38.08 46.89 -7.32
CA LYS A 239 39.27 47.72 -7.07
C LYS A 239 39.91 48.23 -8.35
N ASN A 240 40.06 47.39 -9.36
CA ASN A 240 40.61 47.80 -10.64
C ASN A 240 39.72 48.83 -11.36
N THR A 241 38.41 48.75 -11.18
CA THR A 241 37.45 49.73 -11.73
C THR A 241 37.63 51.09 -11.05
N GLU A 242 37.81 51.12 -9.73
CA GLU A 242 38.10 52.36 -8.97
C GLU A 242 39.46 52.96 -9.39
N VAL A 243 40.48 52.13 -9.62
CA VAL A 243 41.78 52.57 -10.16
C VAL A 243 41.61 53.18 -11.55
N TRP A 244 40.86 52.51 -12.45
CA TRP A 244 40.61 53.03 -13.80
C TRP A 244 39.85 54.36 -13.78
N GLU A 245 38.85 54.51 -12.91
CA GLU A 245 38.10 55.76 -12.75
C GLU A 245 39.00 56.92 -12.30
N ASN A 246 39.91 56.65 -11.35
CA ASN A 246 40.90 57.63 -10.89
C ASN A 246 41.92 57.96 -12.00
N GLU A 247 42.48 56.95 -12.68
CA GLU A 247 43.42 57.14 -13.79
C GLU A 247 42.80 57.92 -14.95
N PHE A 248 41.54 57.63 -15.29
CA PHE A 248 40.80 58.36 -16.31
C PHE A 248 40.57 59.82 -15.90
N THR A 249 40.17 60.06 -14.65
CA THR A 249 39.92 61.41 -14.13
C THR A 249 41.20 62.24 -14.10
N ASP A 250 42.32 61.64 -13.67
CA ASP A 250 43.63 62.26 -13.67
C ASP A 250 44.09 62.58 -15.10
N TRP A 251 44.03 61.62 -16.01
CA TRP A 251 44.35 61.83 -17.42
C TRP A 251 43.49 62.92 -18.05
N PHE A 252 42.17 62.90 -17.84
CA PHE A 252 41.26 63.92 -18.34
C PHE A 252 41.60 65.30 -17.76
N GLY A 253 41.96 65.37 -16.47
CA GLY A 253 42.47 66.58 -15.82
C GLY A 253 43.75 67.10 -16.48
N THR A 254 44.70 66.23 -16.84
CA THR A 254 45.93 66.64 -17.54
C THR A 254 45.64 67.23 -18.92
N ILE A 255 44.73 66.63 -19.69
CA ILE A 255 44.30 67.16 -20.99
C ILE A 255 43.63 68.52 -20.82
N LYS A 256 42.74 68.64 -19.83
CA LYS A 256 42.05 69.90 -19.52
C LYS A 256 43.05 71.00 -19.19
N ASN A 257 44.02 70.74 -18.32
CA ASN A 257 45.05 71.72 -17.94
C ASN A 257 46.00 72.06 -19.10
N ALA A 258 46.37 71.09 -19.93
CA ALA A 258 47.21 71.33 -21.10
C ALA A 258 46.51 72.22 -22.15
N LEU A 259 45.19 72.08 -22.27
CA LEU A 259 44.38 72.93 -23.14
C LEU A 259 44.04 74.29 -22.52
N ASP A 260 44.23 74.48 -21.22
CA ASP A 260 43.85 75.71 -20.54
C ASP A 260 44.90 76.82 -20.64
N GLY A 261 44.43 78.06 -20.60
CA GLY A 261 45.23 79.28 -20.53
C GLY A 261 45.98 79.69 -21.81
N ASP A 262 47.03 78.95 -22.20
CA ASP A 262 47.98 79.40 -23.24
C ASP A 262 47.78 78.67 -24.58
N ILE A 263 47.44 77.37 -24.57
CA ILE A 263 47.20 76.60 -25.81
C ILE A 263 45.83 76.94 -26.41
N ALA A 264 44.76 77.03 -25.61
CA ALA A 264 43.46 77.52 -26.08
C ALA A 264 43.57 78.93 -26.67
N ALA A 265 44.26 79.85 -25.98
CA ALA A 265 44.48 81.20 -26.49
C ALA A 265 45.28 81.21 -27.81
N LYS A 266 46.36 80.43 -27.91
CA LYS A 266 47.13 80.28 -29.17
C LYS A 266 46.33 79.65 -30.31
N LEU A 267 45.46 78.70 -30.03
CA LEU A 267 44.54 78.11 -31.00
C LEU A 267 43.48 79.12 -31.46
N THR A 268 42.94 79.93 -30.55
CA THR A 268 42.02 81.03 -30.91
C THR A 268 42.71 82.04 -31.82
N VAL A 269 43.95 82.45 -31.51
CA VAL A 269 44.73 83.36 -32.35
C VAL A 269 44.95 82.76 -33.74
N LYS A 270 45.38 81.50 -33.85
CA LYS A 270 45.54 80.82 -35.15
C LYS A 270 44.23 80.67 -35.91
N THR A 271 43.10 80.52 -35.21
CA THR A 271 41.77 80.45 -35.83
C THR A 271 41.39 81.80 -36.43
N ILE A 272 41.65 82.91 -35.72
CA ILE A 272 41.47 84.28 -36.24
C ILE A 272 42.36 84.52 -37.46
N GLU A 273 43.63 84.13 -37.42
CA GLU A 273 44.56 84.26 -38.56
C GLU A 273 44.09 83.45 -39.79
N LEU A 274 43.50 82.27 -39.58
CA LEU A 274 42.92 81.47 -40.65
C LEU A 274 41.63 82.09 -41.19
N GLU A 275 40.79 82.68 -40.34
CA GLU A 275 39.61 83.44 -40.77
C GLU A 275 39.98 84.68 -41.59
N GLU A 276 41.04 85.40 -41.22
CA GLU A 276 41.56 86.53 -42.00
C GLU A 276 42.14 86.08 -43.34
N LYS A 277 42.86 84.94 -43.38
CA LYS A 277 43.31 84.33 -44.64
C LYS A 277 42.14 83.88 -45.52
N ILE A 278 41.09 83.33 -44.92
CA ILE A 278 39.85 82.97 -45.63
C ILE A 278 39.13 84.21 -46.16
N ASN A 279 39.14 85.33 -45.43
CA ASN A 279 38.52 86.59 -45.85
C ASN A 279 39.30 87.31 -46.94
N THR A 280 40.63 87.22 -46.95
CA THR A 280 41.47 87.70 -48.05
C THR A 280 41.36 86.82 -49.30
N LEU A 281 41.07 85.52 -49.14
CA LEU A 281 40.75 84.60 -50.24
C LEU A 281 39.29 84.69 -50.71
N SER A 282 38.37 85.31 -49.95
CA SER A 282 36.95 85.45 -50.31
C SER A 282 36.63 86.73 -51.10
N GLY A 283 37.61 87.63 -51.25
CA GLY A 283 37.55 88.79 -52.13
C GLY A 283 38.07 88.50 -53.54
N THR A 284 37.27 87.78 -54.33
CA THR A 284 37.02 87.88 -55.80
C THR A 284 36.98 86.52 -56.52
N GLY A 285 35.76 86.04 -56.79
CA GLY A 285 35.47 85.10 -57.89
C GLY A 285 35.24 83.64 -57.50
N GLU A 286 33.96 83.26 -57.46
CA GLU A 286 33.34 81.92 -57.48
C GLU A 286 34.16 80.87 -58.27
N GLU A 287 34.44 79.64 -57.80
CA GLU A 287 33.53 78.54 -57.43
C GLU A 287 34.10 77.74 -56.23
N LYS A 288 33.22 77.32 -55.30
CA LYS A 288 33.61 76.68 -54.02
C LYS A 288 33.22 75.21 -53.97
N GLU A 289 34.20 74.30 -53.97
CA GLU A 289 34.05 73.01 -53.29
C GLU A 289 34.29 73.23 -51.79
N LYS A 290 33.19 73.47 -51.05
CA LYS A 290 33.19 73.41 -49.59
C LYS A 290 33.03 71.94 -49.20
N LEU A 291 34.00 71.40 -48.45
CA LEU A 291 33.75 70.26 -47.55
C LEU A 291 32.58 70.67 -46.64
N ASN A 292 31.41 70.05 -46.86
CA ASN A 292 30.17 70.49 -46.27
C ASN A 292 30.00 69.85 -44.88
N LYS A 293 29.31 70.56 -43.99
CA LYS A 293 28.93 70.13 -42.63
C LYS A 293 28.26 68.75 -42.60
N GLU A 294 27.67 68.34 -43.73
CA GLU A 294 27.10 67.02 -43.97
C GLU A 294 28.13 65.89 -43.84
N ASP A 295 29.37 66.05 -44.33
CA ASP A 295 30.42 65.02 -44.29
C ASP A 295 30.86 64.66 -42.87
N PHE A 296 30.83 65.65 -41.97
CA PHE A 296 31.14 65.43 -40.55
C PHE A 296 29.96 64.81 -39.78
N SER A 297 28.73 65.11 -40.21
CA SER A 297 27.52 64.53 -39.63
C SER A 297 27.36 63.07 -40.03
N THR A 298 27.66 62.70 -41.28
CA THR A 298 27.62 61.31 -41.76
C THR A 298 28.66 60.43 -41.06
N PHE A 299 29.86 60.93 -40.76
CA PHE A 299 30.87 60.14 -40.04
C PHE A 299 30.42 59.76 -38.61
N LYS A 300 29.93 60.74 -37.83
CA LYS A 300 29.40 60.48 -36.47
C LYS A 300 28.20 59.54 -36.48
N THR A 301 27.29 59.72 -37.43
CA THR A 301 26.09 58.89 -37.54
C THR A 301 26.45 57.46 -37.95
N ASN A 302 27.45 57.26 -38.82
CA ASN A 302 27.82 55.93 -39.30
C ASN A 302 28.55 55.08 -38.24
N GLU A 303 29.48 55.65 -37.47
CA GLU A 303 30.14 54.89 -36.38
C GLU A 303 29.19 54.55 -35.24
N PHE A 304 28.32 55.49 -34.84
CA PHE A 304 27.33 55.23 -33.79
C PHE A 304 26.30 54.17 -34.21
N ASN A 305 25.83 54.23 -35.46
CA ASN A 305 24.90 53.24 -35.99
C ASN A 305 25.56 51.86 -36.16
N SER A 306 26.84 51.82 -36.53
CA SER A 306 27.66 50.59 -36.56
C SER A 306 27.74 49.93 -35.18
N PHE A 307 28.06 50.72 -34.14
CA PHE A 307 28.16 50.22 -32.78
C PHE A 307 26.81 49.73 -32.23
N LYS A 308 25.73 50.50 -32.46
CA LYS A 308 24.36 50.13 -32.06
C LYS A 308 23.92 48.83 -32.72
N LYS A 309 24.17 48.68 -34.02
CA LYS A 309 23.80 47.48 -34.78
C LYS A 309 24.56 46.23 -34.31
N LYS A 310 25.81 46.41 -33.89
CA LYS A 310 26.62 45.33 -33.29
C LYS A 310 26.09 44.94 -31.91
N THR A 311 25.79 45.90 -31.04
CA THR A 311 25.24 45.63 -29.70
C THR A 311 23.84 44.98 -29.75
N GLU A 312 22.99 45.37 -30.69
CA GLU A 312 21.68 44.74 -30.90
C GLU A 312 21.82 43.28 -31.41
N SER A 313 22.83 43.01 -32.25
CA SER A 313 23.15 41.65 -32.71
C SER A 313 23.64 40.76 -31.56
N ASP A 314 24.58 41.27 -30.76
CA ASP A 314 25.15 40.53 -29.62
C ASP A 314 24.06 40.20 -28.58
N LEU A 315 23.13 41.13 -28.33
CA LEU A 315 21.99 40.92 -27.43
C LEU A 315 21.01 39.85 -27.96
N ALA A 316 20.74 39.84 -29.27
CA ALA A 316 19.88 38.84 -29.90
C ALA A 316 20.47 37.43 -29.83
N ASP A 317 21.78 37.28 -29.96
CA ASP A 317 22.46 35.99 -29.85
C ASP A 317 22.48 35.46 -28.41
N ILE A 318 22.71 36.33 -27.42
CA ILE A 318 22.61 35.97 -26.00
C ILE A 318 21.19 35.51 -25.65
N THR A 319 20.17 36.20 -26.16
CA THR A 319 18.75 35.86 -25.89
C THR A 319 18.34 34.53 -26.53
N LYS A 320 18.90 34.18 -27.69
CA LYS A 320 18.68 32.87 -28.33
C LYS A 320 19.32 31.70 -27.58
N GLN A 321 20.46 31.93 -26.93
CA GLN A 321 21.18 30.89 -26.18
C GLN A 321 20.64 30.72 -24.76
N ALA A 322 20.22 31.81 -24.12
CA ALA A 322 19.77 31.78 -22.73
C ALA A 322 18.52 30.91 -22.54
N ASN A 323 17.60 30.85 -23.51
CA ASN A 323 16.28 30.23 -23.37
C ASN A 323 16.20 28.74 -23.77
N LYS A 324 17.31 28.02 -23.87
CA LYS A 324 17.32 26.59 -24.28
C LYS A 324 18.03 25.73 -23.24
N ILE A 325 17.39 24.64 -22.84
CA ILE A 325 17.93 23.64 -21.91
C ILE A 325 17.80 22.27 -22.58
N GLU A 326 18.85 21.45 -22.51
CA GLU A 326 18.87 20.09 -23.07
C GLU A 326 18.94 19.08 -21.94
N ASP A 327 18.01 18.12 -21.93
CA ASP A 327 18.02 17.02 -20.97
C ASP A 327 18.89 15.88 -21.53
N ILE A 328 20.07 15.75 -20.94
CA ILE A 328 21.12 14.82 -21.36
C ILE A 328 20.68 13.35 -21.19
N LYS A 329 19.66 13.04 -20.37
CA LYS A 329 19.22 11.67 -20.12
C LYS A 329 18.27 11.11 -21.17
N ASN A 330 17.46 11.96 -21.79
CA ASN A 330 16.43 11.57 -22.77
C ASN A 330 16.61 12.25 -24.13
N ASN A 331 17.66 13.07 -24.28
CA ASN A 331 18.03 13.77 -25.52
C ASN A 331 16.93 14.72 -26.04
N LYS A 332 16.15 15.30 -25.11
CA LYS A 332 15.06 16.23 -25.40
C LYS A 332 15.47 17.68 -25.13
N LYS A 333 14.97 18.61 -25.94
CA LYS A 333 15.27 20.05 -25.84
C LYS A 333 14.05 20.79 -25.32
N TYR A 334 14.27 21.74 -24.42
CA TYR A 334 13.23 22.54 -23.80
C TYR A 334 13.54 24.02 -23.96
N LYS A 335 12.51 24.84 -24.13
CA LYS A 335 12.56 26.28 -23.92
C LYS A 335 12.07 26.58 -22.52
N TRP A 336 12.65 27.60 -21.89
CA TRP A 336 12.17 28.08 -20.60
C TRP A 336 11.73 29.54 -20.65
N SER A 337 10.73 29.87 -19.85
CA SER A 337 10.21 31.22 -19.64
C SER A 337 9.80 31.42 -18.17
N ILE A 338 9.57 32.66 -17.79
CA ILE A 338 9.03 33.02 -16.47
C ILE A 338 7.75 33.82 -16.68
N GLU A 339 6.63 33.30 -16.21
CA GLU A 339 5.33 34.02 -16.19
C GLU A 339 4.80 34.02 -14.74
N ASP A 340 4.31 35.17 -14.27
CA ASP A 340 3.80 35.35 -12.91
C ASP A 340 4.75 34.87 -11.78
N GLY A 341 6.06 34.94 -12.01
CA GLY A 341 7.09 34.52 -11.05
C GLY A 341 7.33 32.99 -10.97
N LEU A 342 6.70 32.20 -11.85
CA LEU A 342 6.92 30.76 -11.98
C LEU A 342 7.70 30.45 -13.26
N VAL A 343 8.59 29.45 -13.18
CA VAL A 343 9.38 28.98 -14.32
C VAL A 343 8.56 27.94 -15.10
N TYR A 344 8.39 28.18 -16.39
CA TYR A 344 7.74 27.27 -17.32
C TYR A 344 8.77 26.64 -18.25
N LEU A 345 8.63 25.34 -18.50
CA LEU A 345 9.43 24.58 -19.44
C LEU A 345 8.51 24.01 -20.52
N GLU A 346 8.76 24.37 -21.77
CA GLU A 346 8.04 23.86 -22.94
C GLU A 346 8.99 22.95 -23.72
N GLU A 347 8.60 21.68 -23.91
CA GLU A 347 9.34 20.75 -24.77
C GLU A 347 9.28 21.24 -26.21
N VAL A 348 10.44 21.40 -26.84
CA VAL A 348 10.54 21.80 -28.23
C VAL A 348 10.92 20.56 -29.01
N GLU A 349 9.93 19.99 -29.70
CA GLU A 349 10.20 18.96 -30.71
C GLU A 349 11.08 19.56 -31.81
N GLU A 350 12.11 18.81 -32.21
CA GLU A 350 12.97 19.18 -33.33
C GLU A 350 12.28 18.93 -34.67
#